data_AF-A0A2G6GCZ5-F1
#
_entry.id   AF-A0A2G6GCZ5-F1
#
_cell.length_a   1.000
_cell.length_b   1.000
_cell.length_c   1.000
_cell.angle_alpha   90.00
_cell.angle_beta   90.00
_cell.angle_gamma   90.00
#
_symmetry.space_group_name_H-M   'P 1'
#
loop_
_entity.id
_entity.type
_entity.pdbx_description
1 polymer ?
#
loop_
_entity_poly.entity_id
_entity_poly.type
_entity_poly.pdbx_seq_one_letter_code
_entity_poly.pdbx_strand_id
1 'polypeptide(L)'
;MYRYLSFLAIVFVSLSACTNQSSMPQNTGQGDQKNSPNQKESKQSPVLAPELQNSQNYQSCIQEQTQYCAAKAGNELAREKNDTKFCEYIGDETQVENCKFGIIFGNALKEKNSKRCEDIKNKDQQKSCVLAIEENIALESGDIKNCEKIATVIQKYQDTDAASGSVSSAITNHVENCKFNILQKSGTFSKKDCEQIQDEFIKEECMVFAETPSKETPSKETPSKETPSKETPSQ
;
A
#
# COMPACT_ATOMS: atom_id res chain seq x y z
N MET A 1 26.68 5.34 -22.51
CA MET A 1 27.20 6.15 -21.39
C MET A 1 26.62 7.57 -21.46
N TYR A 2 25.89 7.96 -20.41
CA TYR A 2 25.41 9.32 -20.07
C TYR A 2 24.41 10.05 -20.97
N ARG A 3 23.16 9.58 -21.10
CA ARG A 3 22.01 10.44 -21.51
C ARG A 3 20.62 9.95 -21.05
N TYR A 4 20.41 9.49 -19.82
CA TYR A 4 19.04 9.28 -19.27
C TYR A 4 19.00 9.36 -17.74
N LEU A 5 19.48 10.47 -17.16
CA LEU A 5 19.52 10.69 -15.71
C LEU A 5 18.89 12.02 -15.29
N SER A 6 17.81 12.46 -15.93
CA SER A 6 17.15 13.73 -15.58
C SER A 6 15.63 13.77 -15.80
N PHE A 7 14.90 12.73 -15.39
CA PHE A 7 13.44 12.81 -15.27
C PHE A 7 12.89 12.20 -13.96
N LEU A 8 13.70 12.18 -12.90
CA LEU A 8 13.29 11.81 -11.54
C LEU A 8 13.45 13.02 -10.60
N ALA A 9 12.86 14.15 -11.00
CA ALA A 9 12.74 15.34 -10.17
C ALA A 9 11.27 15.74 -10.06
N ILE A 10 10.70 15.40 -8.90
CA ILE A 10 9.67 16.17 -8.20
C ILE A 10 8.32 16.25 -8.93
N VAL A 11 7.53 15.19 -8.77
CA VAL A 11 6.08 15.35 -8.58
C VAL A 11 5.81 15.13 -7.10
N PHE A 12 6.22 16.12 -6.28
CA PHE A 12 5.52 16.37 -5.02
C PHE A 12 4.20 17.01 -5.43
N VAL A 13 3.15 16.19 -5.58
CA VAL A 13 1.79 16.70 -5.52
C VAL A 13 1.67 17.35 -4.15
N SER A 14 1.55 18.68 -4.18
CA SER A 14 0.97 19.47 -3.12
C SER A 14 -0.33 18.79 -2.67
N LEU A 15 -0.25 18.05 -1.56
CA LEU A 15 -1.34 18.03 -0.61
C LEU A 15 -1.52 19.48 -0.16
N SER A 16 -2.33 20.20 -0.93
CA SER A 16 -3.08 21.33 -0.40
C SER A 16 -3.87 20.73 0.76
N ALA A 17 -3.34 20.93 1.96
CA ALA A 17 -4.08 20.73 3.18
C ALA A 17 -5.46 21.34 2.99
N CYS A 18 -6.51 20.55 3.21
CA CYS A 18 -7.68 21.10 3.84
C CYS A 18 -7.19 21.68 5.16
N THR A 19 -6.81 22.96 5.12
CA THR A 19 -6.71 23.80 6.30
C THR A 19 -8.10 23.84 6.88
N ASN A 20 -8.39 22.90 7.78
CA ASN A 20 -9.31 23.18 8.86
C ASN A 20 -8.65 24.26 9.71
N GLN A 21 -8.88 25.50 9.30
CA GLN A 21 -8.60 26.69 10.08
C GLN A 21 -9.66 26.74 11.20
N SER A 22 -9.50 25.83 12.15
CA SER A 22 -9.97 26.00 13.52
C SER A 22 -8.75 25.78 14.40
N SER A 23 -7.98 26.85 14.51
CA SER A 23 -6.97 27.02 15.54
C SER A 23 -7.64 26.88 16.90
N MET A 24 -7.58 25.69 17.49
CA MET A 24 -7.56 25.62 18.95
C MET A 24 -6.15 26.03 19.41
N PRO A 25 -6.02 26.92 20.41
CA PRO A 25 -4.71 27.37 20.87
C PRO A 25 -3.92 26.19 21.42
N GLN A 26 -2.75 25.94 20.83
CA GLN A 26 -1.71 25.12 21.44
C GLN A 26 -1.16 25.89 22.64
N ASN A 27 -1.54 25.44 23.83
CA ASN A 27 -0.95 25.89 25.08
C ASN A 27 0.41 25.18 25.24
N THR A 28 1.47 25.77 24.68
CA THR A 28 2.86 25.36 24.90
C THR A 28 3.34 25.94 26.23
N GLY A 29 2.92 25.29 27.32
CA GLY A 29 3.49 25.45 28.66
C GLY A 29 4.21 24.17 29.08
N GLN A 30 5.48 24.06 28.71
CA GLN A 30 6.38 22.98 29.07
C GLN A 30 6.78 23.17 30.55
N GLY A 31 6.25 22.33 31.43
CA GLY A 31 6.59 22.28 32.85
C GLY A 31 6.63 20.82 33.32
N ASP A 32 7.71 20.45 34.01
CA ASP A 32 8.01 19.12 34.51
C ASP A 32 6.82 18.46 35.23
N GLN A 33 6.23 17.43 34.60
CA GLN A 33 5.13 16.67 35.19
C GLN A 33 5.69 15.46 35.95
N LYS A 34 5.88 15.67 37.25
CA LYS A 34 5.98 14.61 38.26
C LYS A 34 4.75 13.69 38.15
N ASN A 35 5.01 12.38 38.15
CA ASN A 35 4.01 11.32 38.26
C ASN A 35 2.92 11.66 39.30
N SER A 36 1.68 11.86 38.83
CA SER A 36 0.50 12.01 39.67
C SER A 36 -0.49 10.88 39.36
N PRO A 37 -0.89 10.06 40.35
CA PRO A 37 -1.76 8.90 40.12
C PRO A 37 -3.23 9.31 40.07
N ASN A 38 -3.96 8.73 39.10
CA ASN A 38 -5.43 8.62 39.07
C ASN A 38 -6.23 9.91 39.28
N GLN A 39 -6.37 10.72 38.22
CA GLN A 39 -7.59 11.52 38.05
C GLN A 39 -8.34 11.07 36.81
N LYS A 40 -9.44 10.34 37.07
CA LYS A 40 -10.45 9.94 36.11
C LYS A 40 -11.36 11.16 35.88
N GLU A 41 -10.85 12.19 35.21
CA GLU A 41 -11.69 13.33 34.81
C GLU A 41 -12.69 12.87 33.75
N SER A 42 -13.96 12.80 34.15
CA SER A 42 -15.09 12.64 33.23
C SER A 42 -15.15 13.90 32.37
N LYS A 43 -14.69 13.83 31.12
CA LYS A 43 -14.83 14.89 30.12
C LYS A 43 -16.30 15.06 29.79
N GLN A 44 -16.95 15.99 30.49
CA GLN A 44 -18.30 16.41 30.16
C GLN A 44 -18.23 17.21 28.85
N SER A 45 -18.92 16.74 27.80
CA SER A 45 -18.97 17.46 26.52
C SER A 45 -19.49 18.89 26.74
N PRO A 46 -18.90 19.91 26.10
CA PRO A 46 -19.34 21.29 26.24
C PRO A 46 -20.82 21.42 25.83
N VAL A 47 -21.62 22.08 26.68
CA VAL A 47 -23.02 22.38 26.40
C VAL A 47 -23.06 23.48 25.33
N LEU A 48 -23.54 23.15 24.13
CA LEU A 48 -23.69 24.09 23.02
C LEU A 48 -25.06 24.79 23.09
N ALA A 49 -25.13 26.04 22.62
CA ALA A 49 -26.39 26.79 22.55
C ALA A 49 -27.39 26.12 21.57
N PRO A 50 -28.69 26.04 21.90
CA PRO A 50 -29.69 25.37 21.06
C PRO A 50 -29.79 25.94 19.64
N GLU A 51 -29.63 27.26 19.47
CA GLU A 51 -29.68 27.92 18.15
C GLU A 51 -28.54 27.45 17.24
N LEU A 52 -27.36 27.19 17.81
CA LEU A 52 -26.22 26.68 17.06
C LEU A 52 -26.44 25.23 16.65
N GLN A 53 -26.97 24.40 17.57
CA GLN A 53 -27.27 22.99 17.31
C GLN A 53 -28.27 22.81 16.17
N ASN A 54 -29.24 23.71 16.03
CA ASN A 54 -30.26 23.64 14.99
C ASN A 54 -29.83 24.30 13.66
N SER A 55 -28.66 24.95 13.62
CA SER A 55 -28.19 25.58 12.39
C SER A 55 -27.76 24.54 11.35
N GLN A 56 -28.09 24.78 10.08
CA GLN A 56 -27.73 23.87 8.98
C GLN A 56 -26.22 23.65 8.89
N ASN A 57 -25.43 24.72 9.07
CA ASN A 57 -23.96 24.63 9.04
C ASN A 57 -23.40 23.73 10.14
N TYR A 58 -23.98 23.79 11.35
CA TYR A 58 -23.58 22.89 12.44
C TYR A 58 -23.96 21.44 12.15
N GLN A 59 -25.17 21.19 11.64
CA GLN A 59 -25.61 19.84 11.27
C GLN A 59 -24.72 19.21 10.19
N SER A 60 -24.38 19.97 9.14
CA SER A 60 -23.44 19.51 8.11
C SER A 60 -22.06 19.21 8.69
N CYS A 61 -21.53 20.09 9.56
CA CYS A 61 -20.24 19.87 10.22
C CYS A 61 -20.23 18.60 11.08
N ILE A 62 -21.25 18.39 11.92
CA ILE A 62 -21.35 17.19 12.75
C ILE A 62 -21.53 15.94 11.89
N GLN A 63 -22.32 16.01 10.82
CA GLN A 63 -22.52 14.89 9.91
C GLN A 63 -21.20 14.47 9.25
N GLU A 64 -20.41 15.41 8.72
CA GLU A 64 -19.10 15.13 8.12
C GLU A 64 -18.13 14.52 9.14
N GLN A 65 -18.04 15.10 10.35
CA GLN A 65 -17.18 14.58 11.41
C GLN A 65 -17.62 13.18 11.87
N THR A 66 -18.92 12.94 11.94
CA THR A 66 -19.48 11.63 12.31
C THR A 66 -19.19 10.60 11.24
N GLN A 67 -19.36 10.94 9.95
CA GLN A 67 -19.04 10.06 8.83
C GLN A 67 -17.56 9.71 8.80
N TYR A 68 -16.66 10.69 9.01
CA TYR A 68 -15.23 10.43 9.10
C TYR A 68 -14.88 9.48 10.27
N CYS A 69 -15.44 9.72 11.46
CA CYS A 69 -15.22 8.86 12.62
C CYS A 69 -15.74 7.44 12.38
N ALA A 70 -16.93 7.30 11.81
CA ALA A 70 -17.53 6.00 11.48
C ALA A 70 -16.70 5.26 10.42
N ALA A 71 -16.24 5.96 9.39
CA ALA A 71 -15.35 5.41 8.37
C ALA A 71 -14.06 4.86 8.97
N LYS A 72 -13.40 5.66 9.81
CA LYS A 72 -12.15 5.26 10.47
C LYS A 72 -12.36 4.05 11.40
N ALA A 73 -13.34 4.13 12.30
CA ALA A 73 -13.63 3.06 13.25
C ALA A 73 -14.07 1.76 12.54
N GLY A 74 -14.91 1.87 11.50
CA GLY A 74 -15.35 0.75 10.69
C GLY A 74 -14.19 0.06 9.97
N ASN A 75 -13.28 0.84 9.36
CA ASN A 75 -12.07 0.29 8.73
C ASN A 75 -11.14 -0.39 9.74
N GLU A 76 -10.91 0.23 10.90
CA GLU A 76 -10.06 -0.34 11.95
C GLU A 76 -10.63 -1.67 12.47
N LEU A 77 -11.93 -1.71 12.78
CA LEU A 77 -12.63 -2.92 13.23
C LEU A 77 -12.63 -4.01 12.15
N ALA A 78 -12.90 -3.65 10.88
CA ALA A 78 -12.88 -4.60 9.78
C ALA A 78 -11.50 -5.26 9.63
N ARG A 79 -10.42 -4.48 9.77
CA ARG A 79 -9.04 -4.99 9.69
C ARG A 79 -8.65 -5.82 10.90
N GLU A 80 -9.02 -5.37 12.10
CA GLU A 80 -8.72 -6.08 13.35
C GLU A 80 -9.43 -7.43 13.41
N LYS A 81 -10.71 -7.46 13.05
CA LYS A 81 -11.55 -8.68 13.06
C LYS A 81 -11.44 -9.50 11.80
N ASN A 82 -10.82 -8.94 10.76
CA ASN A 82 -10.71 -9.54 9.45
C ASN A 82 -12.08 -9.93 8.85
N ASP A 83 -13.07 -9.05 9.00
CA ASP A 83 -14.46 -9.30 8.62
C ASP A 83 -15.04 -8.10 7.87
N THR A 84 -15.47 -8.35 6.63
CA THR A 84 -16.03 -7.33 5.72
C THR A 84 -17.36 -6.77 6.18
N LYS A 85 -18.06 -7.43 7.12
CA LYS A 85 -19.32 -6.92 7.69
C LYS A 85 -19.14 -5.61 8.44
N PHE A 86 -17.98 -5.37 9.06
CA PHE A 86 -17.72 -4.10 9.74
C PHE A 86 -17.57 -2.92 8.78
N CYS A 87 -17.34 -3.17 7.48
CA CYS A 87 -17.33 -2.10 6.48
C CYS A 87 -18.72 -1.48 6.28
N GLU A 88 -19.81 -2.17 6.65
CA GLU A 88 -21.18 -1.68 6.45
C GLU A 88 -21.53 -0.49 7.36
N TYR A 89 -20.73 -0.24 8.40
CA TYR A 89 -20.89 0.90 9.30
C TYR A 89 -20.38 2.24 8.73
N ILE A 90 -19.70 2.24 7.58
CA ILE A 90 -19.05 3.43 7.00
C ILE A 90 -20.05 4.37 6.30
N GLY A 91 -21.25 3.89 5.96
CA GLY A 91 -22.38 4.69 5.46
C GLY A 91 -22.28 5.13 3.99
N ASP A 92 -21.09 5.40 3.47
CA ASP A 92 -20.86 5.74 2.06
C ASP A 92 -20.51 4.48 1.23
N GLU A 93 -21.28 4.20 0.17
CA GLU A 93 -21.14 2.97 -0.63
C GLU A 93 -19.74 2.79 -1.22
N THR A 94 -19.12 3.87 -1.71
CA THR A 94 -17.77 3.83 -2.28
C THR A 94 -16.73 3.45 -1.22
N GLN A 95 -16.82 4.05 -0.03
CA GLN A 95 -15.96 3.71 1.09
C GLN A 95 -16.24 2.30 1.63
N VAL A 96 -17.49 1.82 1.63
CA VAL A 96 -17.82 0.43 1.96
C VAL A 96 -17.11 -0.52 0.98
N GLU A 97 -17.22 -0.28 -0.33
CA GLU A 97 -16.57 -1.12 -1.34
C GLU A 97 -15.05 -1.12 -1.21
N ASN A 98 -14.43 0.06 -0.98
CA ASN A 98 -12.99 0.17 -0.75
C ASN A 98 -12.53 -0.54 0.54
N CYS A 99 -13.30 -0.44 1.61
CA CYS A 99 -13.05 -1.20 2.85
C CYS A 99 -13.11 -2.69 2.59
N LYS A 100 -14.17 -3.18 1.93
CA LYS A 100 -14.34 -4.60 1.60
C LYS A 100 -13.19 -5.11 0.71
N PHE A 101 -12.81 -4.34 -0.31
CA PHE A 101 -11.66 -4.63 -1.16
C PHE A 101 -10.38 -4.78 -0.34
N GLY A 102 -10.08 -3.84 0.56
CA GLY A 102 -8.87 -3.89 1.40
C GLY A 102 -8.79 -5.15 2.28
N ILE A 103 -9.91 -5.56 2.87
CA ILE A 103 -9.98 -6.80 3.68
C ILE A 103 -9.81 -8.04 2.81
N ILE A 104 -10.56 -8.14 1.71
CA ILE A 104 -10.49 -9.30 0.81
C ILE A 104 -9.09 -9.45 0.21
N PHE A 105 -8.51 -8.35 -0.28
CA PHE A 105 -7.16 -8.34 -0.86
C PHE A 105 -6.10 -8.74 0.17
N GLY A 106 -6.16 -8.17 1.38
CA GLY A 106 -5.23 -8.53 2.46
C GLY A 106 -5.29 -10.02 2.82
N ASN A 107 -6.48 -10.61 2.83
CA ASN A 107 -6.66 -12.04 3.04
C ASN A 107 -6.15 -12.89 1.89
N ALA A 108 -6.47 -12.49 0.66
CA ALA A 108 -6.01 -13.17 -0.55
C ALA A 108 -4.47 -13.23 -0.59
N LEU A 109 -3.79 -12.14 -0.21
CA LEU A 109 -2.33 -12.06 -0.16
C LEU A 109 -1.75 -12.92 0.96
N LYS A 110 -2.29 -12.81 2.17
CA LYS A 110 -1.83 -13.62 3.31
C LYS A 110 -1.99 -15.13 3.07
N GLU A 111 -3.08 -15.53 2.43
CA GLU A 111 -3.39 -16.94 2.14
C GLU A 111 -2.78 -17.42 0.82
N LYS A 112 -2.22 -16.52 0.00
CA LYS A 112 -1.77 -16.80 -1.38
C LYS A 112 -2.87 -17.48 -2.21
N ASN A 113 -4.08 -16.96 -2.10
CA ASN A 113 -5.27 -17.58 -2.68
C ASN A 113 -6.06 -16.56 -3.49
N SER A 114 -5.81 -16.55 -4.80
CA SER A 114 -6.46 -15.64 -5.75
C SER A 114 -7.98 -15.84 -5.85
N LYS A 115 -8.50 -17.01 -5.47
CA LYS A 115 -9.95 -17.25 -5.43
C LYS A 115 -10.67 -16.37 -4.41
N ARG A 116 -9.98 -15.88 -3.38
CA ARG A 116 -10.56 -14.91 -2.43
C ARG A 116 -11.00 -13.62 -3.12
N CYS A 117 -10.37 -13.25 -4.23
CA CYS A 117 -10.75 -12.08 -5.01
C CYS A 117 -12.13 -12.23 -5.70
N GLU A 118 -12.71 -13.44 -5.75
CA GLU A 118 -14.03 -13.68 -6.37
C GLU A 118 -15.17 -12.90 -5.68
N ASP A 119 -14.99 -12.59 -4.39
CA ASP A 119 -15.95 -11.83 -3.58
C ASP A 119 -15.92 -10.30 -3.86
N ILE A 120 -14.98 -9.81 -4.67
CA ILE A 120 -14.90 -8.40 -5.06
C ILE A 120 -15.91 -8.11 -6.18
N LYS A 121 -16.85 -7.20 -5.90
CA LYS A 121 -17.94 -6.80 -6.82
C LYS A 121 -17.43 -6.07 -8.07
N ASN A 122 -16.54 -5.09 -7.90
CA ASN A 122 -15.98 -4.32 -9.00
C ASN A 122 -14.98 -5.19 -9.81
N LYS A 123 -15.20 -5.33 -11.12
CA LYS A 123 -14.41 -6.23 -11.98
C LYS A 123 -12.95 -5.78 -12.17
N ASP A 124 -12.69 -4.48 -12.19
CA ASP A 124 -11.33 -3.96 -12.30
C ASP A 124 -10.53 -4.21 -11.00
N GLN A 125 -11.17 -3.97 -9.85
CA GLN A 125 -10.57 -4.29 -8.55
C GLN A 125 -10.36 -5.81 -8.39
N GLN A 126 -11.31 -6.62 -8.83
CA GLN A 126 -11.20 -8.07 -8.83
C GLN A 126 -10.02 -8.53 -9.71
N LYS A 127 -9.90 -8.00 -10.92
CA LYS A 127 -8.76 -8.25 -11.82
C LYS A 127 -7.44 -7.88 -11.16
N SER A 128 -7.35 -6.67 -10.61
CA SER A 128 -6.16 -6.16 -9.92
C SER A 128 -5.78 -7.04 -8.73
N CYS A 129 -6.76 -7.48 -7.94
CA CYS A 129 -6.55 -8.42 -6.85
C CYS A 129 -5.94 -9.73 -7.37
N VAL A 130 -6.60 -10.41 -8.32
CA VAL A 130 -6.12 -11.70 -8.84
C VAL A 130 -4.71 -11.58 -9.42
N LEU A 131 -4.44 -10.54 -10.22
CA LEU A 131 -3.12 -10.31 -10.82
C LEU A 131 -2.02 -10.17 -9.76
N ALA A 132 -2.23 -9.30 -8.77
CA ALA A 132 -1.24 -9.07 -7.72
C ALA A 132 -0.99 -10.34 -6.87
N ILE A 133 -2.01 -11.18 -6.67
CA ILE A 133 -1.83 -12.47 -5.98
C ILE A 133 -1.01 -13.45 -6.82
N GLU A 134 -1.32 -13.63 -8.11
CA GLU A 134 -0.55 -14.54 -8.97
C GLU A 134 0.89 -14.06 -9.18
N GLU A 135 1.11 -12.74 -9.29
CA GLU A 135 2.46 -12.14 -9.34
C GLU A 135 3.24 -12.43 -8.05
N ASN A 136 2.63 -12.24 -6.88
CA ASN A 136 3.27 -12.55 -5.60
C ASN A 136 3.58 -14.05 -5.46
N ILE A 137 2.66 -14.94 -5.87
CA ILE A 137 2.90 -16.39 -5.90
C ILE A 137 4.11 -16.73 -6.79
N ALA A 138 4.17 -16.15 -7.99
CA ALA A 138 5.29 -16.37 -8.92
C ALA A 138 6.61 -15.88 -8.31
N LEU A 139 6.64 -14.66 -7.79
CA LEU A 139 7.82 -14.04 -7.15
C LEU A 139 8.32 -14.80 -5.93
N GLU A 140 7.43 -15.35 -5.11
CA GLU A 140 7.81 -16.13 -3.93
C GLU A 140 8.24 -17.55 -4.27
N SER A 141 7.66 -18.14 -5.30
CA SER A 141 8.06 -19.47 -5.79
C SER A 141 9.44 -19.47 -6.45
N GLY A 142 9.83 -18.34 -7.06
CA GLY A 142 11.02 -18.26 -7.91
C GLY A 142 10.90 -19.02 -9.24
N ASP A 143 9.73 -19.58 -9.56
CA ASP A 143 9.49 -20.33 -10.79
C ASP A 143 8.87 -19.42 -11.85
N ILE A 144 9.66 -19.12 -12.88
CA ILE A 144 9.30 -18.31 -14.06
C ILE A 144 8.04 -18.85 -14.76
N LYS A 145 7.79 -20.16 -14.70
CA LYS A 145 6.58 -20.76 -15.29
C LYS A 145 5.30 -20.29 -14.60
N ASN A 146 5.36 -19.88 -13.33
CA ASN A 146 4.19 -19.33 -12.66
C ASN A 146 3.75 -17.98 -13.26
N CYS A 147 4.62 -17.26 -13.96
CA CYS A 147 4.23 -16.02 -14.67
C CYS A 147 3.25 -16.29 -15.82
N GLU A 148 3.17 -17.51 -16.37
CA GLU A 148 2.20 -17.86 -17.42
C GLU A 148 0.75 -17.80 -16.94
N LYS A 149 0.52 -17.95 -15.62
CA LYS A 149 -0.81 -17.80 -15.01
C LYS A 149 -1.34 -16.38 -15.15
N ILE A 150 -0.46 -15.38 -15.14
CA ILE A 150 -0.81 -13.96 -15.31
C ILE A 150 -1.48 -13.74 -16.67
N ALA A 151 -0.97 -14.36 -17.74
CA ALA A 151 -1.59 -14.28 -19.06
C ALA A 151 -3.04 -14.78 -19.05
N THR A 152 -3.27 -15.92 -18.38
CA THR A 152 -4.61 -16.51 -18.27
C THR A 152 -5.57 -15.59 -17.51
N VAL A 153 -5.09 -14.94 -16.45
CA VAL A 153 -5.88 -13.96 -15.70
C VAL A 153 -6.20 -12.75 -16.57
N ILE A 154 -5.21 -12.14 -17.23
CA ILE A 154 -5.46 -10.98 -18.08
C ILE A 154 -6.48 -11.31 -19.17
N GLN A 155 -6.37 -12.49 -19.79
CA GLN A 155 -7.31 -12.96 -20.81
C GLN A 155 -8.74 -13.14 -20.27
N LYS A 156 -8.90 -13.63 -19.03
CA LYS A 156 -10.21 -13.81 -18.37
C LYS A 156 -10.94 -12.48 -18.14
N TYR A 157 -10.20 -11.40 -17.91
CA TYR A 157 -10.75 -10.07 -17.61
C TYR A 157 -10.67 -9.09 -18.79
N GLN A 158 -10.48 -9.60 -20.01
CA GLN A 158 -10.58 -8.78 -21.20
C GLN A 158 -12.03 -8.80 -21.70
N ASP A 159 -12.58 -7.61 -21.92
CA ASP A 159 -13.84 -7.46 -22.62
C ASP A 159 -13.64 -7.96 -24.06
N THR A 160 -14.55 -8.81 -24.52
CA THR A 160 -14.50 -9.46 -25.84
C THR A 160 -14.53 -8.47 -27.01
N ASP A 161 -14.77 -7.20 -26.75
CA ASP A 161 -14.92 -6.14 -27.74
C ASP A 161 -13.60 -5.39 -28.03
N ALA A 162 -12.53 -5.66 -27.25
CA ALA A 162 -11.22 -5.07 -27.52
C ALA A 162 -10.53 -5.76 -28.71
N ALA A 163 -10.15 -4.99 -29.72
CA ALA A 163 -9.40 -5.48 -30.89
C ALA A 163 -8.18 -6.31 -30.46
N SER A 164 -8.15 -7.57 -30.88
CA SER A 164 -7.25 -8.63 -30.39
C SER A 164 -5.75 -8.31 -30.45
N GLY A 165 -5.33 -7.36 -31.30
CA GLY A 165 -3.93 -6.96 -31.44
C GLY A 165 -3.36 -6.19 -30.26
N SER A 166 -4.14 -5.31 -29.61
CA SER A 166 -3.67 -4.48 -28.48
C SER A 166 -3.54 -5.28 -27.18
N VAL A 167 -4.39 -6.29 -27.05
CA VAL A 167 -4.49 -7.21 -25.91
C VAL A 167 -3.23 -8.07 -25.77
N SER A 168 -2.67 -8.53 -26.88
CA SER A 168 -1.52 -9.44 -26.90
C SER A 168 -0.26 -8.78 -26.32
N SER A 169 0.03 -7.53 -26.67
CA SER A 169 1.24 -6.83 -26.20
C SER A 169 1.20 -6.54 -24.70
N ALA A 170 0.05 -6.13 -24.16
CA ALA A 170 -0.11 -5.89 -22.73
C ALA A 170 0.07 -7.17 -21.89
N ILE A 171 -0.45 -8.31 -22.39
CA ILE A 171 -0.25 -9.61 -21.76
C ILE A 171 1.24 -9.98 -21.74
N THR A 172 1.89 -9.92 -22.90
CA THR A 172 3.33 -10.23 -23.02
C THR A 172 4.13 -9.38 -22.06
N ASN A 173 3.93 -8.06 -22.06
CA ASN A 173 4.68 -7.16 -21.19
C ASN A 173 4.54 -7.50 -19.70
N HIS A 174 3.33 -7.83 -19.22
CA HIS A 174 3.14 -8.23 -17.81
C HIS A 174 3.84 -9.56 -17.47
N VAL A 175 3.71 -10.56 -18.34
CA VAL A 175 4.34 -11.87 -18.14
C VAL A 175 5.86 -11.71 -18.11
N GLU A 176 6.44 -11.00 -19.09
CA GLU A 176 7.88 -10.83 -19.21
C GLU A 176 8.47 -9.99 -18.05
N ASN A 177 7.76 -8.97 -17.56
CA ASN A 177 8.15 -8.24 -16.35
C ASN A 177 8.13 -9.14 -15.11
N CYS A 178 7.15 -10.03 -14.96
CA CYS A 178 7.14 -11.02 -13.88
C CYS A 178 8.37 -11.92 -13.94
N LYS A 179 8.73 -12.45 -15.12
CA LYS A 179 9.92 -13.29 -15.30
C LYS A 179 11.19 -12.54 -14.91
N PHE A 180 11.32 -11.30 -15.38
CA PHE A 180 12.48 -10.46 -15.06
C PHE A 180 12.60 -10.17 -13.57
N ASN A 181 11.50 -9.84 -12.90
CA ASN A 181 11.49 -9.60 -11.45
C ASN A 181 11.86 -10.85 -10.65
N ILE A 182 11.46 -12.05 -11.09
CA ILE A 182 11.91 -13.32 -10.50
C ILE A 182 13.42 -13.48 -10.63
N LEU A 183 13.97 -13.23 -11.82
CA LEU A 183 15.41 -13.31 -12.07
C LEU A 183 16.18 -12.30 -11.21
N GLN A 184 15.75 -11.04 -11.15
CA GLN A 184 16.38 -10.03 -10.29
C GLN A 184 16.37 -10.43 -8.82
N LYS A 185 15.22 -10.93 -8.32
CA LYS A 185 15.06 -11.32 -6.92
C LYS A 185 15.93 -12.51 -6.52
N SER A 186 16.28 -13.42 -7.46
CA SER A 186 17.15 -14.56 -7.15
C SER A 186 18.59 -14.14 -6.84
N GLY A 187 19.01 -12.93 -7.25
CA GLY A 187 20.33 -12.37 -7.01
C GLY A 187 21.46 -13.00 -7.84
N THR A 188 21.25 -14.21 -8.37
CA THR A 188 22.19 -14.90 -9.24
C THR A 188 21.46 -15.53 -10.41
N PHE A 189 21.55 -14.91 -11.58
CA PHE A 189 21.05 -15.46 -12.83
C PHE A 189 22.06 -15.25 -13.96
N SER A 190 22.02 -16.14 -14.94
CA SER A 190 22.90 -16.12 -16.10
C SER A 190 22.21 -15.46 -17.29
N LYS A 191 23.00 -15.08 -18.30
CA LYS A 191 22.47 -14.67 -19.61
C LYS A 191 21.51 -15.70 -20.21
N LYS A 192 21.80 -16.99 -20.01
CA LYS A 192 20.95 -18.08 -20.50
C LYS A 192 19.56 -18.04 -19.86
N ASP A 193 19.45 -17.57 -18.62
CA ASP A 193 18.15 -17.44 -17.96
C ASP A 193 17.32 -16.31 -18.59
N CYS A 194 17.98 -15.23 -19.03
CA CYS A 194 17.34 -14.14 -19.79
C CYS A 194 16.84 -14.56 -21.18
N GLU A 195 17.34 -15.66 -21.77
CA GLU A 195 16.83 -16.17 -23.06
C GLU A 195 15.38 -16.67 -22.98
N GLN A 196 14.85 -16.88 -21.77
CA GLN A 196 13.45 -17.22 -21.53
C GLN A 196 12.50 -16.00 -21.63
N ILE A 197 13.05 -14.80 -21.73
CA ILE A 197 12.31 -13.55 -21.92
C ILE A 197 12.07 -13.32 -23.41
N GLN A 198 10.81 -13.14 -23.79
CA GLN A 198 10.43 -12.96 -25.21
C GLN A 198 10.44 -11.51 -25.66
N ASP A 199 10.15 -10.58 -24.76
CA ASP A 199 10.21 -9.15 -25.06
C ASP A 199 11.68 -8.72 -25.19
N GLU A 200 12.10 -8.28 -26.37
CA GLU A 200 13.50 -7.96 -26.65
C GLU A 200 14.01 -6.80 -25.78
N PHE A 201 13.15 -5.83 -25.41
CA PHE A 201 13.56 -4.73 -24.54
C PHE A 201 13.86 -5.21 -23.12
N ILE A 202 12.95 -6.00 -22.52
CA ILE A 202 13.14 -6.57 -21.17
C ILE A 202 14.30 -7.57 -21.17
N LYS A 203 14.46 -8.35 -22.24
CA LYS A 203 15.56 -9.29 -22.41
C LYS A 203 16.91 -8.58 -22.48
N GLU A 204 17.04 -7.50 -23.24
CA GLU A 204 18.25 -6.67 -23.27
C GLU A 204 18.58 -6.13 -21.87
N GLU A 205 17.58 -5.61 -21.15
CA GLU A 205 17.75 -5.15 -19.77
C GLU A 205 18.24 -6.28 -18.86
N CYS A 206 17.62 -7.46 -18.94
CA CYS A 206 18.04 -8.65 -18.21
C CYS A 206 19.49 -9.05 -18.49
N MET A 207 19.91 -9.03 -19.76
CA MET A 207 21.29 -9.37 -20.15
C MET A 207 22.30 -8.40 -19.54
N VAL A 208 21.99 -7.11 -19.48
CA VAL A 208 22.84 -6.10 -18.83
C VAL A 208 23.00 -6.39 -17.33
N PHE A 209 21.91 -6.74 -16.64
CA PHE A 209 21.97 -7.11 -15.23
C PHE A 209 22.78 -8.40 -15.01
N ALA A 210 22.64 -9.41 -15.87
CA ALA A 210 23.39 -10.66 -15.80
C ALA A 210 24.91 -10.48 -16.06
N GLU A 211 25.30 -9.47 -16.83
CA GLU A 211 26.72 -9.14 -17.10
C GLU A 211 27.42 -8.42 -15.96
N THR A 212 26.66 -7.70 -15.13
CA THR A 212 27.24 -6.85 -14.11
C THR A 212 27.60 -7.74 -12.93
N PRO A 213 28.88 -8.10 -12.69
CA PRO A 213 29.23 -8.88 -11.50
C PRO A 213 28.75 -8.06 -10.32
N SER A 214 27.92 -8.67 -9.47
CA SER A 214 27.50 -8.10 -8.20
C SER A 214 28.75 -7.87 -7.35
N LYS A 215 29.42 -6.74 -7.58
CA LYS A 215 30.42 -6.19 -6.69
C LYS A 215 29.62 -5.65 -5.51
N GLU A 216 29.12 -6.57 -4.68
CA GLU A 216 28.81 -6.23 -3.31
C GLU A 216 30.07 -5.58 -2.75
N THR A 217 30.00 -4.27 -2.58
CA THR A 217 30.97 -3.56 -1.77
C THR A 217 30.74 -4.13 -0.38
N PRO A 218 31.71 -4.84 0.24
CA PRO A 218 31.53 -5.34 1.59
C PRO A 218 31.25 -4.11 2.44
N SER A 219 30.04 -4.01 2.98
CA SER A 219 29.71 -2.98 3.96
C SER A 219 30.61 -3.26 5.16
N LYS A 220 31.77 -2.60 5.16
CA LYS A 220 32.76 -2.69 6.22
C LYS A 220 32.13 -1.92 7.37
N GLU A 221 31.30 -2.60 8.16
CA GLU A 221 30.76 -2.07 9.40
C GLU A 221 31.93 -1.54 10.22
N THR A 222 31.98 -0.21 10.33
CA THR A 222 32.95 0.44 11.20
C THR A 222 32.46 0.17 12.62
N PRO A 223 33.25 -0.49 13.50
CA PRO A 223 32.82 -0.76 14.86
C PRO A 223 32.54 0.57 15.55
N SER A 224 31.27 0.83 15.86
CA SER A 224 30.89 2.01 16.64
C SER A 224 31.43 1.80 18.05
N LYS A 225 32.47 2.56 18.38
CA LYS A 225 33.16 2.51 19.66
C LYS A 225 32.24 3.18 20.69
N GLU A 226 31.46 2.39 21.42
CA GLU A 226 30.65 2.89 22.54
C GLU A 226 31.57 3.59 23.55
N THR A 227 31.25 4.85 23.83
CA THR A 227 31.90 5.64 24.89
C THR A 227 31.17 5.36 26.19
N PRO A 228 31.83 4.91 27.27
CA PRO A 228 31.16 4.66 28.54
C PRO A 228 30.78 5.99 29.20
N SER A 229 29.48 6.24 29.35
CA SER A 229 28.97 7.36 30.14
C SER A 229 29.19 7.07 31.63
N LYS A 230 29.95 7.95 32.27
CA LYS A 230 30.26 7.91 33.70
C LYS A 230 29.02 8.36 34.48
N GLU A 231 28.45 7.47 35.29
CA GLU A 231 27.42 7.84 36.27
C GLU A 231 28.02 8.71 37.37
N THR A 232 27.39 9.86 37.63
CA THR A 232 27.66 10.70 38.79
C THR A 232 26.73 10.27 39.93
N PRO A 233 27.24 9.90 41.12
CA PRO A 233 26.38 9.57 42.26
C PRO A 233 25.89 10.85 42.93
N SER A 234 24.57 11.00 43.03
CA SER A 234 23.92 12.03 43.84
C SER A 234 24.01 11.69 45.33
N GLN A 235 24.37 12.68 46.14
CA GLN A 235 24.05 12.76 47.58
C GLN A 235 22.71 13.47 47.77
#